data_AF-A0A960ZUH3-F1
#
_entry.id   AF-A0A960ZUH3-F1
#
_cell.length_a   1.000
_cell.length_b   1.000
_cell.length_c   1.000
_cell.angle_alpha   90.00
_cell.angle_beta   90.00
_cell.angle_gamma   90.00
#
_symmetry.space_group_name_H-M   'P 1'
#
loop_
_entity.id
_entity.type
_entity.pdbx_description
1 polymer ?
#
loop_
_entity_poly.entity_id
_entity_poly.type
_entity_poly.pdbx_seq_one_letter_code
_entity_poly.pdbx_strand_id
1 'polypeptide(L)'
;MDFQHLLYLGALLLFAFGCRTFDNRFLQKIGWLGLLGASYYVGYFISGGSHVAGALGVLAWFVLPWLEILGRVRKLRFPLRNEIKHRFPPSRDIFPDLNQLSQELTHAGFEEVSDTGWKRHEIDNFRRLF
;
A
#
# COMPACT_ATOMS: atom_id res chain seq x y z
N MET A 1 3.33 -10.73 -37.42
CA MET A 1 4.19 -9.73 -36.74
C MET A 1 5.54 -9.82 -37.40
N ASP A 2 5.82 -8.91 -38.32
CA ASP A 2 7.06 -8.95 -39.11
C ASP A 2 8.26 -8.53 -38.26
N PHE A 3 9.46 -8.99 -38.63
CA PHE A 3 10.69 -8.73 -37.88
C PHE A 3 10.93 -7.24 -37.60
N GLN A 4 10.54 -6.37 -38.54
CA GLN A 4 10.63 -4.92 -38.38
C GLN A 4 9.76 -4.39 -37.22
N HIS A 5 8.55 -4.92 -37.03
CA HIS A 5 7.69 -4.50 -35.93
C HIS A 5 8.25 -4.92 -34.56
N LEU A 6 8.91 -6.07 -34.50
CA LEU A 6 9.62 -6.51 -33.29
C LEU A 6 10.80 -5.59 -32.97
N LEU A 7 11.53 -5.12 -33.98
CA LEU A 7 12.62 -4.16 -33.78
C LEU A 7 12.10 -2.80 -33.26
N TYR A 8 11.00 -2.29 -33.81
CA TYR A 8 10.39 -1.05 -33.31
C TYR A 8 9.92 -1.17 -31.86
N LEU A 9 9.29 -2.31 -31.53
CA LEU A 9 8.89 -2.59 -30.17
C LEU A 9 10.11 -2.68 -29.23
N GLY A 10 11.15 -3.41 -29.63
CA GLY A 10 12.39 -3.52 -28.87
C GLY A 10 13.07 -2.16 -28.67
N ALA A 11 13.13 -1.34 -29.71
CA ALA A 11 13.68 0.02 -29.64
C ALA A 11 12.89 0.91 -28.67
N LEU A 12 11.54 0.84 -28.71
CA LEU A 12 10.68 1.61 -27.83
C LEU A 12 10.82 1.19 -26.37
N LEU A 13 10.96 -0.12 -26.11
CA LEU A 13 11.25 -0.65 -24.78
C LEU A 13 12.62 -0.21 -24.28
N LEU A 14 13.68 -0.36 -25.09
CA LEU A 14 15.03 0.08 -24.72
C LEU A 14 15.08 1.58 -24.47
N PHE A 15 14.42 2.39 -25.29
CA PHE A 15 14.27 3.82 -25.08
C PHE A 15 13.57 4.11 -23.73
N ALA A 16 12.44 3.46 -23.47
CA ALA A 16 11.71 3.65 -22.23
C ALA A 16 12.52 3.26 -20.98
N PHE A 17 13.28 2.17 -21.05
CA PHE A 17 14.20 1.76 -19.98
C PHE A 17 15.39 2.71 -19.84
N GLY A 18 15.97 3.16 -20.95
CA GLY A 18 17.05 4.14 -20.96
C GLY A 18 16.63 5.47 -20.33
N CYS A 19 15.42 5.96 -20.62
CA CYS A 19 14.90 7.17 -19.97
C CYS A 19 14.77 7.04 -18.44
N ARG A 20 14.68 5.82 -17.90
CA ARG A 20 14.54 5.56 -16.46
C ARG A 20 15.85 5.48 -15.70
N THR A 21 16.99 5.34 -16.39
CA THR A 21 18.31 5.33 -15.72
C THR A 21 18.73 6.74 -15.28
N PHE A 22 18.06 7.78 -15.78
CA PHE A 22 18.30 9.16 -15.39
C PHE A 22 17.52 9.55 -14.13
N ASP A 23 18.13 10.36 -13.27
CA ASP A 23 17.50 10.91 -12.06
C ASP A 23 16.68 12.19 -12.34
N ASN A 24 16.38 12.46 -13.61
CA ASN A 24 15.56 13.60 -14.00
C ASN A 24 14.08 13.19 -14.14
N ARG A 25 13.22 13.82 -13.34
CA ARG A 25 11.77 13.59 -13.33
C ARG A 25 11.11 13.70 -14.71
N PHE A 26 11.58 14.60 -15.58
CA PHE A 26 11.02 14.76 -16.93
C PHE A 26 11.38 13.57 -17.84
N LEU A 27 12.63 13.10 -17.78
CA LEU A 27 13.07 11.93 -18.54
C LEU A 27 12.33 10.67 -18.08
N GLN A 28 12.14 10.49 -16.77
CA GLN A 28 11.36 9.38 -16.24
C GLN A 28 9.89 9.40 -16.72
N LYS A 29 9.27 10.58 -16.82
CA LYS A 29 7.92 10.72 -17.41
C LYS A 29 7.88 10.33 -18.88
N ILE A 30 8.89 10.71 -19.67
CA ILE A 30 9.02 10.29 -21.07
C ILE A 30 9.17 8.76 -21.17
N GLY A 31 9.94 8.15 -20.27
CA GLY A 31 10.06 6.69 -20.18
C GLY A 31 8.71 6.01 -19.90
N TRP A 32 7.86 6.59 -19.05
CA TRP A 32 6.49 6.10 -18.86
C TRP A 32 5.65 6.20 -20.12
N LEU A 33 5.70 7.31 -20.85
CA LEU A 33 5.01 7.46 -22.13
C LEU A 33 5.48 6.43 -23.16
N GLY A 34 6.77 6.10 -23.18
CA GLY A 34 7.33 5.04 -24.01
C GLY A 34 6.73 3.66 -23.71
N LEU A 35 6.60 3.28 -22.43
CA LEU A 35 5.96 2.01 -22.03
C LEU A 35 4.47 1.95 -22.42
N LEU A 36 3.74 3.05 -22.26
CA LEU A 36 2.34 3.13 -22.69
C LEU A 36 2.22 3.00 -24.21
N GLY A 37 3.09 3.69 -24.96
CA GLY A 37 3.17 3.55 -26.41
C GLY A 37 3.49 2.13 -26.86
N ALA A 38 4.40 1.44 -26.16
CA ALA A 38 4.73 0.03 -26.44
C ALA A 38 3.53 -0.88 -26.20
N SER A 39 2.79 -0.65 -25.12
CA SER A 39 1.62 -1.45 -24.77
C SER A 39 0.46 -1.24 -25.74
N TYR A 40 0.27 0.00 -26.19
CA TYR A 40 -0.64 0.31 -27.29
C TYR A 40 -0.25 -0.44 -28.57
N TYR A 41 1.03 -0.37 -28.94
CA TYR A 41 1.56 -0.98 -30.16
C TYR A 41 1.39 -2.50 -30.15
N VAL A 42 1.67 -3.16 -29.01
CA VAL A 42 1.40 -4.59 -28.81
C VAL A 42 -0.08 -4.90 -29.03
N GLY A 43 -0.98 -4.20 -28.33
CA GLY A 43 -2.42 -4.45 -28.41
C GLY A 43 -2.97 -4.23 -29.82
N TYR A 44 -2.54 -3.17 -30.49
CA TYR A 44 -2.96 -2.84 -31.85
C TYR A 44 -2.62 -3.96 -32.84
N PHE A 45 -1.38 -4.43 -32.84
CA PHE A 45 -0.92 -5.41 -33.81
C PHE A 45 -1.37 -6.85 -33.51
N ILE A 46 -1.41 -7.26 -32.25
CA ILE A 46 -1.88 -8.61 -31.89
C ILE A 46 -3.34 -8.79 -32.30
N SER A 47 -4.15 -7.74 -32.18
CA SER A 47 -5.56 -7.77 -32.59
C SER A 47 -5.80 -7.38 -34.06
N GLY A 48 -4.77 -7.46 -34.91
CA GLY A 48 -4.93 -7.29 -36.36
C GLY A 48 -5.24 -5.86 -36.80
N GLY A 49 -4.75 -4.84 -36.09
CA GLY A 49 -4.96 -3.42 -36.41
C GLY A 49 -6.09 -2.76 -35.65
N SER A 50 -6.55 -3.35 -34.54
CA SER A 50 -7.62 -2.78 -33.72
C SER A 50 -7.08 -1.69 -32.79
N HIS A 51 -7.49 -0.44 -33.04
CA HIS A 51 -7.22 0.68 -32.13
C HIS A 51 -7.82 0.47 -30.73
N VAL A 52 -8.95 -0.24 -30.65
CA VAL A 52 -9.60 -0.58 -29.37
C VAL A 52 -8.69 -1.49 -28.54
N ALA A 53 -8.08 -2.49 -29.16
CA ALA A 53 -7.16 -3.39 -28.48
C ALA A 53 -5.89 -2.66 -28.01
N GLY A 54 -5.36 -1.74 -28.81
CA GLY A 54 -4.28 -0.85 -28.38
C GLY A 54 -4.66 0.00 -27.18
N ALA A 55 -5.85 0.62 -27.20
CA ALA A 55 -6.35 1.40 -26.07
C ALA A 55 -6.52 0.55 -24.80
N LEU A 56 -7.04 -0.68 -24.91
CA LEU A 56 -7.13 -1.62 -23.79
C LEU A 56 -5.75 -1.97 -23.22
N GLY A 57 -4.73 -2.14 -24.08
CA GLY A 57 -3.35 -2.36 -23.66
C GLY A 57 -2.80 -1.21 -22.80
N VAL A 58 -3.15 0.04 -23.13
CA VAL A 58 -2.82 1.21 -22.32
C VAL A 58 -3.62 1.23 -21.01
N LEU A 59 -4.93 0.99 -21.09
CA LEU A 59 -5.83 1.01 -19.92
C LEU A 59 -5.46 -0.05 -18.89
N ALA A 60 -4.89 -1.19 -19.30
CA ALA A 60 -4.43 -2.23 -18.40
C ALA A 60 -3.42 -1.72 -17.36
N TRP A 61 -2.59 -0.73 -17.71
CA TRP A 61 -1.64 -0.12 -16.76
C TRP A 61 -2.31 0.61 -15.60
N PHE A 62 -3.52 1.12 -15.79
CA PHE A 62 -4.28 1.78 -14.72
C PHE A 62 -4.95 0.76 -13.78
N VAL A 63 -5.14 -0.48 -14.24
CA VAL A 63 -5.69 -1.58 -13.43
C VAL A 63 -4.61 -2.27 -12.58
N LEU A 64 -3.34 -2.22 -12.98
CA LEU A 64 -2.23 -2.82 -12.22
C LEU A 64 -2.16 -2.34 -10.74
N PRO A 65 -2.25 -1.03 -10.44
CA PRO A 65 -2.31 -0.55 -9.06
C PRO A 65 -3.49 -1.13 -8.26
N TRP A 66 -4.63 -1.33 -8.91
CA TRP A 66 -5.84 -1.84 -8.27
C TRP A 66 -5.67 -3.32 -7.88
N LEU A 67 -5.01 -4.12 -8.72
CA LEU A 67 -4.68 -5.51 -8.39
C LEU A 67 -3.74 -5.60 -7.17
N GLU A 68 -2.76 -4.71 -7.08
CA GLU A 68 -1.89 -4.63 -5.89
C GLU A 68 -2.69 -4.28 -4.63
N ILE A 69 -3.58 -3.29 -4.72
CA ILE A 69 -4.45 -2.89 -3.60
C ILE A 69 -5.34 -4.04 -3.17
N LEU A 70 -6.00 -4.74 -4.11
CA LEU A 70 -6.85 -5.90 -3.78
C LEU A 70 -6.04 -7.00 -3.08
N GLY A 71 -4.82 -7.28 -3.55
CA GLY A 71 -3.90 -8.22 -2.91
C GLY A 71 -3.51 -7.78 -1.50
N ARG A 72 -3.23 -6.49 -1.31
CA ARG A 72 -2.86 -5.89 -0.01
C ARG A 72 -4.04 -5.88 0.97
N VAL A 73 -5.23 -5.47 0.53
CA VAL A 73 -6.46 -5.45 1.34
C VAL A 73 -6.85 -6.87 1.77
N ARG A 74 -6.68 -7.87 0.89
CA ARG A 74 -6.91 -9.29 1.27
C ARG A 74 -5.97 -9.78 2.37
N LYS A 75 -4.77 -9.21 2.48
CA LYS A 75 -3.81 -9.51 3.57
C LYS A 75 -4.09 -8.69 4.83
N LEU A 76 -4.70 -7.51 4.69
CA LEU A 76 -5.15 -6.65 5.77
C LEU A 76 -6.46 -7.12 6.43
N ARG A 77 -6.83 -8.41 6.34
CA ARG A 77 -8.00 -8.95 7.04
C ARG A 77 -7.95 -8.49 8.49
N PHE A 78 -8.90 -7.64 8.87
CA PHE A 78 -9.06 -7.21 10.25
C PHE A 78 -9.10 -8.46 11.11
N PRO A 79 -8.33 -8.51 12.22
CA PRO A 79 -8.41 -9.65 13.12
C PRO A 79 -9.88 -9.82 13.52
N LEU A 80 -10.49 -10.95 13.13
CA LEU A 80 -11.92 -11.23 13.33
C LEU A 80 -12.32 -11.15 14.81
N ARG A 81 -11.35 -11.26 15.71
CA ARG A 81 -11.49 -11.07 17.15
C ARG A 81 -10.44 -10.06 17.61
N ASN A 82 -10.88 -8.83 17.82
CA ASN A 82 -10.15 -7.83 18.61
C ASN A 82 -10.94 -7.62 19.91
N GLU A 83 -10.85 -8.60 20.81
CA GLU A 83 -11.57 -8.57 22.08
C GLU A 83 -10.75 -7.78 23.09
N ILE A 84 -11.36 -6.74 23.68
CA ILE A 84 -10.81 -6.05 24.85
C ILE A 84 -10.89 -7.03 26.02
N LYS A 85 -9.76 -7.33 26.64
CA LYS A 85 -9.69 -8.26 27.77
C LYS A 85 -9.31 -7.51 29.03
N HIS A 86 -9.83 -7.98 30.16
CA HIS A 86 -9.33 -7.56 31.45
C HIS A 86 -7.83 -7.88 31.52
N ARG A 87 -7.02 -6.93 31.98
CA ARG A 87 -5.58 -7.12 32.11
C ARG A 87 -5.08 -6.46 33.38
N PHE A 88 -4.04 -7.02 33.98
CA PHE A 88 -3.34 -6.36 35.07
C PHE A 88 -2.52 -5.17 34.57
N PRO A 89 -2.28 -4.16 35.43
CA PRO A 89 -1.48 -3.00 35.09
C PRO A 89 -0.04 -3.42 34.71
N PRO A 90 0.53 -2.81 33.67
CA PRO A 90 1.91 -3.06 33.26
C PRO A 90 2.90 -2.59 34.34
N SER A 91 4.12 -3.12 34.29
CA SER A 91 5.18 -2.66 35.19
C SER A 91 5.56 -1.20 34.91
N ARG A 92 6.16 -0.55 35.91
CA ARG A 92 6.69 0.82 35.77
C ARG A 92 7.75 0.94 34.68
N ASP A 93 8.44 -0.13 34.32
CA ASP A 93 9.41 -0.12 33.22
C ASP A 93 8.74 0.03 31.84
N ILE A 94 7.50 -0.43 31.71
CA ILE A 94 6.72 -0.38 30.45
C ILE A 94 5.84 0.87 30.41
N PHE A 95 5.26 1.27 31.55
CA PHE A 95 4.47 2.48 31.68
C PHE A 95 4.81 3.24 32.98
N PRO A 96 5.85 4.09 32.96
CA PRO A 96 6.36 4.77 34.16
C PRO A 96 5.33 5.68 34.85
N ASP A 97 4.56 6.42 34.03
CA ASP A 97 3.68 7.48 34.52
C ASP A 97 2.28 6.99 34.92
N LEU A 98 2.00 5.69 34.80
CA LEU A 98 0.68 5.12 35.05
C LEU A 98 0.14 5.47 36.44
N ASN A 99 0.98 5.34 37.47
CA ASN A 99 0.58 5.62 38.85
C ASN A 99 0.29 7.10 39.07
N GLN A 100 1.09 7.98 38.48
CA GLN A 100 0.88 9.42 38.62
C GLN A 100 -0.43 9.84 37.95
N LEU A 101 -0.65 9.42 36.70
CA LEU A 101 -1.89 9.69 35.97
C LEU A 101 -3.12 9.15 36.69
N SER A 102 -3.00 7.95 37.29
CA SER A 102 -4.10 7.37 38.07
C SER A 102 -4.41 8.19 39.32
N GLN A 103 -3.38 8.65 40.04
CA GLN A 103 -3.56 9.50 41.22
C GLN A 103 -4.18 10.85 40.87
N GLU A 104 -3.76 11.48 39.77
CA GLU A 104 -4.33 12.75 39.29
C GLU A 104 -5.85 12.61 39.03
N LEU A 105 -6.28 11.50 38.42
CA LEU A 105 -7.70 11.23 38.16
C LEU A 105 -8.49 10.95 39.44
N THR A 106 -7.93 10.18 40.38
CA THR A 106 -8.55 9.97 41.69
C THR A 106 -8.67 11.27 42.49
N HIS A 107 -7.65 12.14 42.44
CA HIS A 107 -7.71 13.47 43.06
C HIS A 107 -8.75 14.39 42.40
N ALA A 108 -8.99 14.22 41.09
CA ALA A 108 -10.08 14.89 40.38
C ALA A 108 -11.48 14.33 40.69
N GLY A 109 -11.58 13.26 41.50
CA GLY A 109 -12.83 12.68 41.97
C GLY A 109 -13.35 11.50 41.15
N PHE A 110 -12.53 10.93 40.24
CA PHE A 110 -12.90 9.73 39.50
C PHE A 110 -12.56 8.44 40.26
N GLU A 111 -13.35 7.37 40.07
CA GLU A 111 -13.20 6.09 40.75
C GLU A 111 -12.74 5.00 39.76
N GLU A 112 -11.66 4.27 40.08
CA GLU A 112 -11.16 3.22 39.21
C GLU A 112 -12.15 2.05 39.08
N VAL A 113 -12.61 1.77 37.86
CA VAL A 113 -13.62 0.74 37.56
C VAL A 113 -12.99 -0.58 37.10
N SER A 114 -12.06 -0.53 36.14
CA SER A 114 -11.46 -1.74 35.56
C SER A 114 -10.23 -1.47 34.70
N ASP A 115 -9.29 -2.41 34.72
CA ASP A 115 -8.13 -2.41 33.85
C ASP A 115 -8.33 -3.33 32.64
N THR A 116 -8.16 -2.75 31.44
CA THR A 116 -8.38 -3.44 30.17
C THR A 116 -7.22 -3.24 29.21
N GLY A 117 -7.10 -4.13 28.23
CA GLY A 117 -6.10 -3.97 27.19
C GLY A 117 -6.36 -4.83 25.98
N TRP A 118 -5.61 -4.53 24.93
CA TRP A 118 -5.51 -5.39 23.76
C TRP A 118 -4.08 -5.37 23.24
N LYS A 119 -3.63 -6.52 22.73
CA LYS A 119 -2.32 -6.65 22.06
C LYS A 119 -2.55 -6.92 20.59
N ARG A 120 -2.07 -6.03 19.72
CA ARG A 120 -2.13 -6.20 18.26
C ARG A 120 -0.72 -6.21 17.70
N HIS A 121 -0.26 -7.40 17.31
CA HIS A 121 1.06 -7.59 16.71
C HIS A 121 2.16 -7.03 17.64
N GLU A 122 2.78 -5.90 17.28
CA GLU A 122 3.82 -5.23 18.06
C GLU A 122 3.28 -4.12 18.99
N ILE A 123 2.00 -3.75 18.86
CA ILE A 123 1.40 -2.68 19.65
C ILE A 123 0.65 -3.28 20.84
N ASP A 124 1.17 -3.03 22.04
CA ASP A 124 0.53 -3.40 23.30
C ASP A 124 -0.20 -2.17 23.88
N ASN A 125 -1.53 -2.27 24.03
CA ASN A 125 -2.35 -1.17 24.54
C ASN A 125 -2.93 -1.55 25.90
N PHE A 126 -2.66 -0.71 26.89
CA PHE A 126 -3.25 -0.77 28.22
C PHE A 126 -4.17 0.44 28.43
N ARG A 127 -5.32 0.23 29.07
CA ARG A 127 -6.30 1.26 29.41
C ARG A 127 -6.87 0.97 30.79
N ARG A 128 -6.80 1.96 31.68
CA ARG A 128 -7.51 1.96 32.95
C ARG A 128 -8.80 2.77 32.80
N LEU A 129 -9.91 2.19 33.21
CA LEU A 129 -11.23 2.83 33.22
C LEU A 129 -11.46 3.45 34.60
N PHE A 130 -11.90 4.70 34.61
CA PHE A 130 -12.22 5.52 35.77
C PHE A 130 -13.65 6.08 35.65
#